data_AF-A0AAP2DCK8-F1
#
_entry.id   AF-A0AAP2DCK8-F1
#
_cell.length_a   1.000
_cell.length_b   1.000
_cell.length_c   1.000
_cell.angle_alpha   90.00
_cell.angle_beta   90.00
_cell.angle_gamma   90.00
#
_symmetry.space_group_name_H-M   'P 1'
#
loop_
_entity.id
_entity.type
_entity.pdbx_description
1 polymer ?
#
loop_
_entity_poly.entity_id
_entity_poly.type
_entity_poly.pdbx_seq_one_letter_code
_entity_poly.pdbx_strand_id
1 'polypeptide(L)'
;MRNGWLKFGCFLTGINYEILSTCSELSKKRLLKYTSALLIICLLWMVIGYAFTERYLKGTWYVCLVGAAAMIFLIIQIERQVILSSRDNRGLQVFRGVIAIAMALIGTVIIDQHLFKDDIDKRKLFSMDEEVKLILPGRAEELKRQLDEMDSIILSKEGERKYIADDVVKNAFVTIVEQDISYDSARKKVVTVSKRKVPNPKASLLEPMDKTIISLRKEKAKKDSLLLGLRPQIEADIKANVGFLDELEVMFDLLTESGVSACAWSIWFIFLLGLELFILVSKLYETETDYDRRMQQQMELHYRRIDLLKQQAE
;
A
#
# COMPACT_ATOMS: atom_id res chain seq x y z
N MET A 1 27.95 -34.40 -11.11
CA MET A 1 27.76 -33.17 -10.32
C MET A 1 28.42 -31.93 -10.94
N ARG A 2 29.69 -31.95 -11.40
CA ARG A 2 30.37 -30.80 -12.06
C ARG A 2 29.57 -30.14 -13.21
N ASN A 3 28.91 -30.93 -14.06
CA ASN A 3 28.20 -30.41 -15.23
C ASN A 3 26.86 -29.72 -14.89
N GLY A 4 26.19 -30.09 -13.79
CA GLY A 4 24.91 -29.48 -13.41
C GLY A 4 25.10 -28.04 -12.92
N TRP A 5 26.09 -27.83 -12.07
CA TRP A 5 26.46 -26.50 -11.57
C TRP A 5 27.02 -25.59 -12.67
N LEU A 6 27.79 -26.15 -13.61
CA LEU A 6 28.25 -25.41 -14.80
C LEU A 6 27.07 -25.01 -15.71
N LYS A 7 26.09 -25.89 -15.94
CA LYS A 7 24.88 -25.57 -16.73
C LYS A 7 24.04 -24.49 -16.06
N PHE A 8 23.88 -24.56 -14.73
CA PHE A 8 23.18 -23.55 -13.96
C PHE A 8 23.88 -22.17 -14.00
N GLY A 9 25.20 -22.16 -13.82
CA GLY A 9 26.00 -20.94 -13.97
C GLY A 9 25.91 -20.35 -15.38
N CYS A 10 25.97 -21.20 -16.42
CA CYS A 10 25.76 -20.79 -17.81
C CYS A 10 24.37 -20.17 -18.02
N PHE A 11 23.32 -20.74 -17.41
CA PHE A 11 21.96 -20.20 -17.49
C PHE A 11 21.86 -18.81 -16.83
N LEU A 12 22.38 -18.64 -15.62
CA LEU A 12 22.33 -17.36 -14.88
C LEU A 12 23.14 -16.25 -15.55
N THR A 13 24.35 -16.57 -16.01
CA THR A 13 25.27 -15.60 -16.62
C THR A 13 25.00 -15.36 -18.11
N GLY A 14 24.25 -16.26 -18.77
CA GLY A 14 23.96 -16.20 -20.20
C GLY A 14 25.08 -16.71 -21.12
N ILE A 15 26.11 -17.35 -20.57
CA ILE A 15 27.25 -17.91 -21.32
C ILE A 15 26.86 -19.24 -21.98
N ASN A 16 27.24 -19.45 -23.25
CA ASN A 16 26.93 -20.70 -23.94
C ASN A 16 27.73 -21.87 -23.37
N TYR A 17 27.01 -22.86 -22.83
CA TYR A 17 27.59 -24.06 -22.22
C TYR A 17 28.40 -24.91 -23.21
N GLU A 18 27.97 -24.99 -24.46
CA GLU A 18 28.61 -25.84 -25.47
C GLU A 18 30.05 -25.38 -25.74
N ILE A 19 30.21 -24.07 -25.95
CA ILE A 19 31.51 -23.43 -26.17
C ILE A 19 32.36 -23.53 -24.90
N LEU A 20 31.79 -23.25 -23.72
CA LEU A 20 32.53 -23.27 -22.46
C LEU A 20 32.99 -24.68 -22.04
N SER A 21 32.24 -25.72 -22.38
CA SER A 21 32.56 -27.11 -22.02
C SER A 21 33.91 -27.57 -22.59
N THR A 22 34.27 -27.03 -23.76
CA THR A 22 35.50 -27.33 -24.50
C THR A 22 36.64 -26.32 -24.25
N CYS A 23 36.43 -25.35 -23.36
CA CYS A 23 37.43 -24.38 -22.91
C CYS A 23 38.24 -24.89 -21.69
N SER A 24 39.33 -24.19 -21.40
CA SER A 24 40.22 -24.45 -20.28
C SER A 24 39.54 -24.29 -18.91
N GLU A 25 40.16 -24.87 -17.88
CA GLU A 25 39.70 -24.76 -16.48
C GLU A 25 39.67 -23.31 -15.98
N LEU A 26 40.48 -22.41 -16.54
CA LEU A 26 40.47 -20.98 -16.23
C LEU A 26 39.12 -20.33 -16.59
N SER A 27 38.59 -20.63 -17.78
CA SER A 27 37.29 -20.13 -18.24
C SER A 27 36.14 -20.67 -17.38
N LYS A 28 36.23 -21.94 -16.97
CA LYS A 28 35.25 -22.57 -16.07
C LYS A 28 35.29 -21.97 -14.67
N LYS A 29 36.48 -21.73 -14.10
CA LYS A 29 36.65 -21.07 -12.80
C LYS A 29 36.09 -19.65 -12.80
N ARG A 30 36.26 -18.90 -13.89
CA ARG A 30 35.68 -17.56 -14.06
C ARG A 30 34.16 -17.58 -13.98
N LEU A 31 33.51 -18.47 -14.73
CA LEU A 31 32.06 -18.63 -14.66
C LEU A 31 31.58 -18.92 -13.23
N LEU A 32 32.29 -19.82 -12.53
CA LEU A 32 31.93 -20.21 -11.16
C LEU A 32 32.03 -19.04 -10.18
N LYS A 33 33.07 -18.20 -10.30
CA LYS A 33 33.20 -16.97 -9.48
C LYS A 33 32.02 -16.01 -9.70
N TYR A 34 31.65 -15.76 -10.95
CA TYR A 34 30.49 -14.91 -11.26
C TYR A 34 29.18 -15.51 -10.77
N THR A 35 29.00 -16.82 -10.93
CA THR A 35 27.81 -17.52 -10.44
C THR A 35 27.70 -17.41 -8.92
N SER A 36 28.81 -17.57 -8.18
CA SER A 36 28.81 -17.40 -6.72
C SER A 36 28.51 -15.97 -6.29
N ALA A 37 29.09 -14.97 -6.96
CA ALA A 37 28.84 -13.56 -6.66
C ALA A 37 27.37 -13.19 -6.90
N LEU A 38 26.81 -13.62 -8.04
CA LEU A 38 25.44 -13.37 -8.42
C LEU A 38 24.44 -14.02 -7.45
N LEU A 39 24.73 -15.23 -6.95
CA LEU A 39 23.89 -15.90 -5.96
C LEU A 39 23.85 -15.16 -4.61
N ILE A 40 24.97 -14.59 -4.16
CA ILE A 40 25.02 -13.79 -2.94
C ILE A 40 24.11 -12.57 -3.08
N ILE A 41 24.20 -11.86 -4.22
CA ILE A 41 23.35 -10.70 -4.52
C ILE A 41 21.88 -11.11 -4.63
N CYS A 42 21.57 -12.25 -5.26
CA CYS A 42 20.20 -12.76 -5.37
C CYS A 42 19.58 -13.08 -4.00
N LEU A 43 20.35 -13.66 -3.07
CA LEU A 43 19.87 -13.95 -1.72
C LEU A 43 19.55 -12.66 -0.95
N LEU A 44 20.42 -11.66 -1.08
CA LEU A 44 20.22 -10.35 -0.44
C LEU A 44 18.94 -9.69 -0.98
N TRP A 45 18.80 -9.60 -2.31
CA TRP A 45 17.63 -8.99 -2.94
C TRP A 45 16.35 -9.81 -2.81
N MET A 46 16.44 -11.12 -2.56
CA MET A 46 15.28 -11.94 -2.18
C MET A 46 14.70 -11.47 -0.84
N VAL A 47 15.55 -11.26 0.16
CA VAL A 47 15.13 -10.78 1.49
C VAL A 47 14.55 -9.37 1.39
N ILE A 48 15.22 -8.47 0.66
CA ILE A 48 14.73 -7.11 0.42
C ILE A 48 13.37 -7.13 -0.30
N GLY A 49 13.24 -7.92 -1.37
CA GLY A 49 12.00 -8.03 -2.15
C GLY A 49 10.83 -8.60 -1.37
N TYR A 50 11.11 -9.58 -0.49
CA TYR A 50 10.11 -10.12 0.43
C TYR A 50 9.66 -9.05 1.43
N ALA A 51 10.61 -8.40 2.11
CA ALA A 51 10.33 -7.37 3.12
C ALA A 51 9.58 -6.16 2.53
N PHE A 52 9.95 -5.75 1.32
CA PHE A 52 9.27 -4.68 0.58
C PHE A 52 7.80 -5.01 0.31
N THR A 53 7.52 -6.24 -0.14
CA THR A 53 6.17 -6.67 -0.50
C THR A 53 5.29 -6.87 0.74
N GLU A 54 5.86 -7.40 1.82
CA GLU A 54 5.16 -7.56 3.09
C GLU A 54 4.78 -6.21 3.70
N ARG A 55 5.72 -5.27 3.74
CA ARG A 55 5.53 -4.00 4.45
C ARG A 55 4.72 -2.97 3.65
N TYR A 56 5.02 -2.81 2.36
CA TYR A 56 4.43 -1.72 1.56
C TYR A 56 3.24 -2.16 0.72
N LEU A 57 3.29 -3.34 0.14
CA LEU A 57 2.17 -3.87 -0.65
C LEU A 57 1.11 -4.53 0.25
N LYS A 58 1.36 -4.61 1.57
CA LYS A 58 0.52 -5.30 2.57
C LYS A 58 0.08 -6.67 2.05
N GLY A 59 0.99 -7.34 1.34
CA GLY A 59 0.73 -8.58 0.62
C GLY A 59 0.54 -9.74 1.59
N THR A 60 -0.28 -10.72 1.21
CA THR A 60 -0.26 -12.02 1.90
C THR A 60 1.06 -12.73 1.62
N TRP A 61 1.40 -13.74 2.42
CA TRP A 61 2.68 -14.45 2.30
C TRP A 61 2.97 -15.00 0.89
N TYR A 62 1.93 -15.39 0.14
CA TYR A 62 2.04 -15.79 -1.26
C TYR A 62 2.45 -14.64 -2.18
N VAL A 63 1.87 -13.45 -1.99
CA VAL A 63 2.20 -12.25 -2.77
C VAL A 63 3.64 -11.83 -2.46
N CYS A 64 4.07 -11.95 -1.20
CA CYS A 64 5.45 -11.68 -0.81
C CYS A 64 6.45 -12.62 -1.48
N LEU A 65 6.11 -13.90 -1.61
CA LEU A 65 6.95 -14.87 -2.34
C LEU A 65 7.07 -14.51 -3.83
N VAL A 66 5.95 -14.10 -4.46
CA VAL A 66 5.96 -13.65 -5.86
C VAL A 66 6.76 -12.36 -6.02
N GLY A 67 6.64 -11.41 -5.10
CA GLY A 67 7.43 -10.17 -5.10
C GLY A 67 8.93 -10.42 -4.96
N ALA A 68 9.32 -11.34 -4.07
CA ALA A 68 10.72 -11.76 -3.93
C ALA A 68 11.25 -12.41 -5.22
N ALA A 69 10.47 -13.30 -5.85
CA ALA A 69 10.84 -13.92 -7.12
C ALA A 69 10.97 -12.90 -8.26
N ALA A 70 10.07 -11.91 -8.32
CA ALA A 70 10.14 -10.83 -9.30
C ALA A 70 11.40 -9.97 -9.12
N MET A 71 11.77 -9.65 -7.87
CA MET A 71 13.00 -8.90 -7.58
C MET A 71 14.26 -9.67 -7.97
N ILE A 72 14.34 -10.97 -7.66
CA ILE A 72 15.46 -11.82 -8.09
C ILE A 72 15.57 -11.82 -9.62
N PHE A 73 14.44 -11.99 -10.31
CA PHE A 73 14.43 -11.99 -11.77
C PHE A 73 14.96 -10.68 -12.33
N LEU A 74 14.51 -9.53 -11.80
CA LEU A 74 14.96 -8.20 -12.19
C LEU A 74 16.49 -8.07 -12.03
N ILE A 75 17.02 -8.45 -10.86
CA ILE A 75 18.45 -8.39 -10.57
C ILE A 75 19.27 -9.30 -11.48
N ILE A 76 18.81 -10.53 -11.74
CA ILE A 76 19.46 -11.42 -12.71
C ILE A 76 19.54 -10.76 -14.09
N GLN A 77 18.48 -10.09 -14.55
CA GLN A 77 18.51 -9.42 -15.85
C GLN A 77 19.50 -8.25 -15.88
N ILE A 78 19.54 -7.43 -14.81
CA ILE A 78 20.51 -6.33 -14.71
C ILE A 78 21.94 -6.87 -14.71
N GLU A 79 22.25 -7.87 -13.89
CA GLU A 79 23.60 -8.43 -13.81
C GLU A 79 24.02 -9.13 -15.09
N ARG A 80 23.08 -9.81 -15.77
CA ARG A 80 23.36 -10.48 -17.04
C ARG A 80 23.77 -9.51 -18.13
N GLN A 81 23.14 -8.33 -18.21
CA GLN A 81 23.56 -7.29 -19.17
C GLN A 81 25.00 -6.84 -18.92
N VAL A 82 25.40 -6.76 -17.65
CA VAL A 82 26.74 -6.35 -17.24
C VAL A 82 27.76 -7.42 -17.58
N ILE A 83 27.49 -8.70 -17.28
CA ILE A 83 28.41 -9.80 -17.57
C ILE A 83 28.64 -9.94 -19.09
N LEU A 84 27.59 -9.81 -19.90
CA LEU A 84 27.66 -10.02 -21.35
C LEU A 84 28.21 -8.80 -22.13
N SER A 85 28.26 -7.61 -21.52
CA SER A 85 28.79 -6.41 -22.18
C SER A 85 30.28 -6.53 -22.57
N SER A 86 30.68 -5.92 -23.68
CA SER A 86 32.10 -5.91 -24.09
C SER A 86 32.93 -4.90 -23.29
N ARG A 87 34.22 -5.21 -23.08
CA ARG A 87 35.15 -4.43 -22.23
C ARG A 87 35.38 -2.99 -22.72
N ASP A 88 35.28 -2.74 -24.03
CA ASP A 88 35.64 -1.44 -24.62
C ASP A 88 34.62 -0.32 -24.40
N ASN A 89 33.38 -0.66 -24.01
CA ASN A 89 32.33 0.33 -23.85
C ASN A 89 32.38 1.02 -22.48
N ARG A 90 33.31 1.98 -22.33
CA ARG A 90 33.44 2.82 -21.11
C ARG A 90 32.12 3.50 -20.70
N GLY A 91 31.32 3.95 -21.66
CA GLY A 91 30.00 4.56 -21.38
C GLY A 91 29.03 3.60 -20.69
N LEU A 92 29.02 2.33 -21.09
CA LEU A 92 28.16 1.30 -20.48
C LEU A 92 28.61 0.94 -19.06
N GLN A 93 29.92 1.02 -18.79
CA GLN A 93 30.47 0.84 -17.43
C GLN A 93 30.08 1.99 -16.50
N VAL A 94 30.13 3.24 -16.98
CA VAL A 94 29.69 4.41 -16.21
C VAL A 94 28.19 4.35 -15.92
N PHE A 95 27.37 4.05 -16.93
CA PHE A 95 25.92 3.90 -16.75
C PHE A 95 25.59 2.81 -15.71
N ARG A 96 26.35 1.71 -15.71
CA ARG A 96 26.23 0.68 -14.67
C ARG A 96 26.64 1.18 -13.29
N GLY A 97 27.73 1.94 -13.17
CA GLY A 97 28.12 2.55 -11.90
C GLY A 97 27.00 3.40 -11.29
N VAL A 98 26.30 4.18 -12.12
CA VAL A 98 25.14 4.97 -11.69
C VAL A 98 23.98 4.08 -11.20
N ILE A 99 23.66 3.01 -11.93
CA ILE A 99 22.61 2.06 -11.52
C ILE A 99 22.99 1.36 -10.21
N ALA A 100 24.27 0.97 -10.04
CA ALA A 100 24.75 0.35 -8.81
C ALA A 100 24.61 1.28 -7.61
N ILE A 101 24.91 2.57 -7.77
CA ILE A 101 24.69 3.58 -6.72
C ILE A 101 23.20 3.71 -6.39
N ALA A 102 22.33 3.80 -7.41
CA ALA A 102 20.89 3.90 -7.19
C ALA A 102 20.32 2.67 -6.46
N MET A 103 20.74 1.46 -6.86
CA MET A 103 20.31 0.22 -6.20
C MET A 103 20.87 0.09 -4.79
N ALA A 104 22.12 0.51 -4.53
CA ALA A 104 22.67 0.54 -3.19
C ALA A 104 21.91 1.53 -2.28
N LEU A 105 21.53 2.71 -2.79
CA LEU A 105 20.69 3.66 -2.05
C LEU A 105 19.34 3.05 -1.70
N ILE A 106 18.64 2.48 -2.68
CA ILE A 106 17.33 1.83 -2.46
C ILE A 106 17.44 0.69 -1.46
N GLY A 107 18.45 -0.18 -1.64
CA GLY A 107 18.67 -1.33 -0.75
C GLY A 107 18.98 -0.91 0.69
N THR A 108 19.79 0.15 0.86
CA THR A 108 20.13 0.67 2.20
C THR A 108 18.90 1.20 2.91
N VAL A 109 18.08 2.01 2.22
CA VAL A 109 16.85 2.56 2.80
C VAL A 109 15.91 1.44 3.26
N ILE A 110 15.68 0.42 2.43
CA ILE A 110 14.78 -0.69 2.79
C ILE A 110 15.35 -1.52 3.95
N ILE A 111 16.66 -1.81 3.94
CA ILE A 111 17.31 -2.55 5.03
C ILE A 111 17.24 -1.76 6.34
N ASP A 112 17.50 -0.46 6.31
CA ASP A 112 17.48 0.37 7.50
C ASP A 112 16.07 0.54 8.05
N GLN A 113 15.05 0.66 7.19
CA GLN A 113 13.64 0.62 7.60
C GLN A 113 13.23 -0.71 8.26
N HIS A 114 13.89 -1.82 7.88
CA HIS A 114 13.67 -3.11 8.52
C HIS A 114 14.45 -3.25 9.83
N LEU A 115 15.71 -2.81 9.86
CA LEU A 115 16.61 -2.93 11.02
C LEU A 115 16.20 -1.99 12.16
N PHE A 116 15.83 -0.75 11.85
CA PHE A 116 15.41 0.26 12.82
C PHE A 116 13.89 0.34 12.98
N LYS A 117 13.16 -0.72 12.61
CA LYS A 117 11.70 -0.76 12.67
C LYS A 117 11.17 -0.31 14.04
N ASP A 118 11.74 -0.84 15.12
CA ASP A 118 11.26 -0.56 16.47
C ASP A 118 11.49 0.90 16.89
N ASP A 119 12.59 1.52 16.43
CA ASP A 119 12.90 2.91 16.76
C ASP A 119 12.07 3.88 15.91
N ILE A 120 11.83 3.55 14.64
CA ILE A 120 10.87 4.25 13.78
C ILE A 120 9.47 4.17 14.38
N ASP A 121 9.04 2.99 14.83
CA ASP A 121 7.70 2.78 15.39
C ASP A 121 7.52 3.53 16.72
N LYS A 122 8.57 3.63 17.55
CA LYS A 122 8.56 4.50 18.75
C LYS A 122 8.44 5.97 18.38
N ARG A 123 9.25 6.47 17.45
CA ARG A 123 9.22 7.89 17.03
C ARG A 123 7.86 8.25 16.43
N LYS A 124 7.29 7.35 15.63
CA LYS A 124 5.92 7.48 15.12
C LYS A 124 4.89 7.54 16.22
N LEU A 125 4.99 6.71 17.27
CA LEU A 125 4.05 6.77 18.38
C LEU A 125 4.01 8.17 19.02
N PHE A 126 5.18 8.80 19.20
CA PHE A 126 5.26 10.17 19.72
C PHE A 126 4.65 11.21 18.77
N SER A 127 4.94 11.11 17.47
CA SER A 127 4.38 12.01 16.45
C SER A 127 2.87 11.83 16.29
N MET A 128 2.37 10.60 16.34
CA MET A 128 0.94 10.28 16.36
C MET A 128 0.23 10.91 17.56
N ASP A 129 0.81 10.82 18.75
CA ASP A 129 0.21 11.41 19.96
C ASP A 129 0.12 12.94 19.85
N GLU A 130 1.05 13.58 19.13
CA GLU A 130 1.03 15.00 18.83
C GLU A 130 -0.04 15.35 17.78
N GLU A 131 -0.13 14.57 16.70
CA GLU A 131 -1.16 14.73 15.67
C GLU A 131 -2.58 14.50 16.23
N VAL A 132 -2.77 13.50 17.09
CA VAL A 132 -4.01 13.25 17.81
C VAL A 132 -4.38 14.46 18.67
N LYS A 133 -3.43 15.07 19.39
CA LYS A 133 -3.71 16.27 20.19
C LYS A 133 -4.19 17.45 19.36
N LEU A 134 -3.74 17.57 18.11
CA LEU A 134 -4.16 18.63 17.19
C LEU A 134 -5.56 18.36 16.59
N ILE A 135 -5.83 17.13 16.17
CA ILE A 135 -7.07 16.77 15.44
C ILE A 135 -8.25 16.50 16.38
N LEU A 136 -7.99 15.90 17.55
CA LEU A 136 -9.02 15.50 18.51
C LEU A 136 -9.96 16.64 18.95
N PRO A 137 -9.50 17.85 19.33
CA PRO A 137 -10.40 18.90 19.79
C PRO A 137 -11.37 19.35 18.69
N GLY A 138 -10.89 19.51 17.45
CA GLY A 138 -11.74 19.94 16.32
C GLY A 138 -12.83 18.93 15.99
N ARG A 139 -12.48 17.63 15.89
CA ARG A 139 -13.48 16.57 15.66
C ARG A 139 -14.43 16.40 16.85
N ALA A 140 -13.96 16.54 18.08
CA ALA A 140 -14.80 16.45 19.27
C ALA A 140 -15.80 17.60 19.36
N GLU A 141 -15.38 18.83 19.01
CA GLU A 141 -16.25 20.01 18.98
C GLU A 141 -17.35 19.88 17.92
N GLU A 142 -17.00 19.42 16.71
CA GLU A 142 -17.99 19.18 15.66
C GLU A 142 -19.04 18.14 16.08
N LEU A 143 -18.60 17.04 16.71
CA LEU A 143 -19.51 16.01 17.20
C LEU A 143 -20.40 16.52 18.33
N LYS A 144 -19.85 17.32 19.26
CA LYS A 144 -20.63 17.99 20.31
C LYS A 144 -21.68 18.92 19.73
N ARG A 145 -21.33 19.73 18.73
CA ARG A 145 -22.29 20.62 18.06
C ARG A 145 -23.45 19.84 17.44
N GLN A 146 -23.16 18.69 16.81
CA GLN A 146 -24.20 17.82 16.26
C GLN A 146 -25.08 17.19 17.35
N LEU A 147 -24.51 16.83 18.51
CA LEU A 147 -25.27 16.33 19.65
C LEU A 147 -26.20 17.39 20.22
N ASP A 148 -25.71 18.62 20.40
CA ASP A 148 -26.49 19.76 20.88
C ASP A 148 -27.65 20.10 19.92
N GLU A 149 -27.39 20.05 18.61
CA GLU A 149 -28.43 20.22 17.59
C GLU A 149 -29.49 19.12 17.68
N MET A 150 -29.08 17.85 17.81
CA MET A 150 -30.01 16.73 17.98
C MET A 150 -30.82 16.84 19.27
N ASP A 151 -30.22 17.30 20.37
CA ASP A 151 -30.92 17.52 21.63
C ASP A 151 -31.97 18.62 21.52
N SER A 152 -31.67 19.70 20.79
CA SER A 152 -32.65 20.75 20.51
C SER A 152 -33.85 20.23 19.70
N ILE A 153 -33.59 19.35 18.71
CA ILE A 153 -34.62 18.72 17.88
C ILE A 153 -35.47 17.76 18.71
N ILE A 154 -34.84 16.95 19.57
CA ILE A 154 -35.55 16.02 20.46
C ILE A 154 -36.44 16.80 21.43
N LEU A 155 -35.92 17.86 22.08
CA LEU A 155 -36.69 18.71 22.99
C LEU A 155 -37.90 19.35 22.29
N SER A 156 -37.71 19.86 21.07
CA SER A 156 -38.79 20.43 20.26
C SER A 156 -39.87 19.38 19.95
N LYS A 157 -39.47 18.18 19.50
CA LYS A 157 -40.39 17.09 19.15
C LYS A 157 -41.11 16.52 20.37
N GLU A 158 -40.46 16.44 21.52
CA GLU A 158 -41.08 16.04 22.78
C GLU A 158 -42.09 17.09 23.27
N GLY A 159 -41.80 18.38 23.07
CA GLY A 159 -42.74 19.47 23.33
C GLY A 159 -43.99 19.39 22.47
N GLU A 160 -43.83 19.21 21.15
CA GLU A 160 -44.95 19.00 20.21
C GLU A 160 -45.80 17.80 20.61
N ARG A 161 -45.15 16.66 20.90
CA ARG A 161 -45.81 15.44 21.35
C ARG A 161 -46.61 15.68 22.62
N LYS A 162 -46.04 16.35 23.63
CA LYS A 162 -46.70 16.64 24.90
C LYS A 162 -47.93 17.53 24.70
N TYR A 163 -47.84 18.54 23.85
CA TYR A 163 -48.98 19.39 23.51
C TYR A 163 -50.12 18.60 22.85
N ILE A 164 -49.81 17.74 21.88
CA ILE A 164 -50.82 16.90 21.21
C ILE A 164 -51.41 15.88 22.18
N ALA A 165 -50.59 15.27 23.03
CA ALA A 165 -51.06 14.33 24.04
C ALA A 165 -52.02 15.00 25.04
N ASP A 166 -51.67 16.20 25.53
CA ASP A 166 -52.54 16.97 26.43
C ASP A 166 -53.86 17.38 25.75
N ASP A 167 -53.84 17.73 24.45
CA ASP A 167 -55.04 18.04 23.68
C ASP A 167 -55.91 16.79 23.46
N VAL A 168 -55.32 15.63 23.18
CA VAL A 168 -56.04 14.35 23.05
C VAL A 168 -56.65 13.92 24.38
N VAL A 169 -55.97 14.14 25.52
CA VAL A 169 -56.50 13.84 26.86
C VAL A 169 -57.67 14.77 27.21
N LYS A 170 -57.56 16.07 26.92
CA LYS A 170 -58.64 17.04 27.15
C LYS A 170 -59.84 16.82 26.22
N ASN A 171 -59.57 16.46 24.97
CA ASN A 171 -60.56 16.28 23.90
C ASN A 171 -60.49 14.85 23.33
N ALA A 172 -60.87 13.86 24.14
CA ALA A 172 -60.76 12.44 23.77
C ALA A 172 -61.66 12.03 22.59
N PHE A 173 -62.81 12.68 22.44
CA PHE A 173 -63.79 12.36 21.40
C PHE A 173 -64.21 13.62 20.63
N VAL A 174 -64.16 13.55 19.30
CA VAL A 174 -64.66 14.60 18.41
C VAL A 174 -66.02 14.17 17.88
N THR A 175 -66.98 15.08 17.85
CA THR A 175 -68.32 14.81 17.31
C THR A 175 -68.32 15.10 15.82
N ILE A 176 -68.48 14.05 15.00
CA ILE A 176 -68.72 14.20 13.56
C ILE A 176 -70.23 14.30 13.37
N VAL A 177 -70.63 15.29 12.56
CA VAL A 177 -72.02 15.51 12.15
C VAL A 177 -72.14 15.05 10.72
N GLU A 178 -72.90 13.99 10.49
CA GLU A 178 -73.28 13.55 9.15
C GLU A 178 -74.72 14.01 8.88
N GLN A 179 -74.90 14.74 7.78
CA GLN A 179 -76.21 15.17 7.32
C GLN A 179 -76.60 14.31 6.14
N ASP A 180 -77.64 13.50 6.35
CA ASP A 180 -78.24 12.73 5.26
C ASP A 180 -79.49 13.44 4.80
N ILE A 181 -79.59 13.66 3.48
CA ILE A 181 -80.67 14.42 2.87
C ILE A 181 -81.60 13.41 2.19
N SER A 182 -82.77 13.19 2.80
CA SER A 182 -83.82 12.33 2.25
C SER A 182 -85.05 13.16 1.87
N TYR A 183 -85.89 12.62 0.99
CA TYR A 183 -87.14 13.25 0.57
C TYR A 183 -88.31 12.39 1.03
N ASP A 184 -89.23 12.97 1.80
CA ASP A 184 -90.41 12.26 2.28
C ASP A 184 -91.43 12.05 1.14
N SER A 185 -92.43 11.19 1.34
CA SER A 185 -93.44 10.82 0.32
C SER A 185 -94.21 12.03 -0.28
N ALA A 186 -94.18 13.19 0.38
CA ALA A 186 -94.73 14.46 -0.10
C ALA A 186 -93.70 15.40 -0.80
N ARG A 187 -92.52 14.88 -1.22
CA ARG A 187 -91.39 15.63 -1.82
C ARG A 187 -90.80 16.76 -0.97
N LYS A 188 -91.03 16.77 0.35
CA LYS A 188 -90.35 17.70 1.27
C LYS A 188 -88.97 17.16 1.65
N LYS A 189 -87.97 18.05 1.63
CA LYS A 189 -86.58 17.76 2.02
C LYS A 189 -86.53 17.55 3.54
N VAL A 190 -86.20 16.34 3.97
CA VAL A 190 -85.97 15.97 5.37
C VAL A 190 -84.47 15.79 5.56
N VAL A 191 -83.88 16.62 6.42
CA VAL A 191 -82.45 16.53 6.76
C VAL A 191 -82.35 15.75 8.06
N THR A 192 -81.83 14.52 7.99
CA THR A 192 -81.54 13.72 9.17
C THR A 192 -80.11 13.99 9.59
N VAL A 193 -79.94 14.57 10.78
CA VAL A 193 -78.63 14.89 11.33
C VAL A 193 -78.23 13.78 12.30
N SER A 194 -77.30 12.92 11.90
CA SER A 194 -76.70 11.92 12.79
C SER A 194 -75.42 12.50 13.40
N LYS A 195 -75.24 12.31 14.71
CA LYS A 195 -74.04 12.74 15.44
C LYS A 195 -73.34 11.50 15.95
N ARG A 196 -72.11 11.26 15.51
CA ARG A 196 -71.26 10.17 16.03
C ARG A 196 -70.04 10.73 16.72
N LYS A 197 -69.73 10.21 17.91
CA LYS A 197 -68.49 10.51 18.62
C LYS A 197 -67.43 9.52 18.12
N VAL A 198 -66.38 10.03 17.50
CA VAL A 198 -65.21 9.24 17.12
C VAL A 198 -64.00 9.68 17.95
N PRO A 199 -63.04 8.76 18.20
CA PRO A 199 -61.78 9.09 18.84
C PRO A 199 -61.05 10.22 18.10
N ASN A 200 -60.35 11.06 18.85
CA ASN A 200 -59.61 12.19 18.27
C ASN A 200 -58.57 11.71 17.23
N PRO A 201 -58.62 12.16 15.96
CA PRO A 201 -57.69 11.75 14.93
C PRO A 201 -56.24 12.16 15.21
N LYS A 202 -56.00 13.13 16.10
CA LYS A 202 -54.65 13.48 16.54
C LYS A 202 -53.99 12.38 17.37
N ALA A 203 -54.76 11.44 17.93
CA ALA A 203 -54.21 10.31 18.67
C ALA A 203 -53.37 9.38 17.78
N SER A 204 -53.69 9.26 16.48
CA SER A 204 -52.91 8.43 15.55
C SER A 204 -51.58 9.07 15.15
N LEU A 205 -51.35 10.36 15.44
CA LEU A 205 -50.10 11.06 15.18
C LEU A 205 -49.05 10.83 16.28
N LEU A 206 -49.48 10.39 17.48
CA LEU A 206 -48.59 10.14 18.60
C LEU A 206 -47.65 8.94 18.35
N GLU A 207 -48.16 7.88 17.72
CA GLU A 207 -47.40 6.66 17.44
C GLU A 207 -46.22 6.86 16.46
N PRO A 208 -46.36 7.55 15.31
CA PRO A 208 -45.24 7.87 14.44
C PRO A 208 -44.27 8.91 15.07
N MET A 209 -44.77 9.83 15.90
CA MET A 209 -43.91 10.75 16.67
C MET A 209 -43.03 10.00 17.67
N ASP A 210 -43.60 9.02 18.39
CA ASP A 210 -42.84 8.17 19.32
C ASP A 210 -41.75 7.38 18.61
N LYS A 211 -42.07 6.80 17.45
CA LYS A 211 -41.07 6.11 16.61
C LYS A 211 -39.92 7.04 16.20
N THR A 212 -40.24 8.28 15.84
CA THR A 212 -39.24 9.29 15.42
C THR A 212 -38.35 9.72 16.58
N ILE A 213 -38.92 9.96 17.78
CA ILE A 213 -38.14 10.32 18.98
C ILE A 213 -37.22 9.16 19.38
N ILE A 214 -37.71 7.92 19.32
CA ILE A 214 -36.90 6.74 19.61
C ILE A 214 -35.74 6.60 18.60
N SER A 215 -35.98 6.83 17.31
CA SER A 215 -34.90 6.78 16.31
C SER A 215 -33.85 7.87 16.53
N LEU A 216 -34.28 9.10 16.85
CA LEU A 216 -33.37 10.21 17.14
C LEU A 216 -32.52 9.93 18.38
N ARG A 217 -33.12 9.40 19.47
CA ARG A 217 -32.39 8.98 20.67
C ARG A 217 -31.39 7.86 20.39
N LYS A 218 -31.76 6.90 19.53
CA LYS A 218 -30.86 5.82 19.11
C LYS A 218 -29.68 6.35 18.30
N GLU A 219 -29.90 7.33 17.43
CA GLU A 219 -28.85 7.97 16.65
C GLU A 219 -27.94 8.83 17.54
N LYS A 220 -28.50 9.57 18.51
CA LYS A 220 -27.75 10.29 19.54
C LYS A 220 -26.83 9.34 20.31
N ALA A 221 -27.36 8.23 20.81
CA ALA A 221 -26.57 7.24 21.56
C ALA A 221 -25.40 6.67 20.73
N LYS A 222 -25.57 6.52 19.41
CA LYS A 222 -24.46 6.14 18.51
C LYS A 222 -23.40 7.25 18.44
N LYS A 223 -23.78 8.51 18.28
CA LYS A 223 -22.84 9.64 18.24
C LYS A 223 -22.12 9.86 19.58
N ASP A 224 -22.81 9.67 20.70
CA ASP A 224 -22.19 9.67 22.04
C ASP A 224 -21.15 8.54 22.17
N SER A 225 -21.46 7.34 21.68
CA SER A 225 -20.50 6.23 21.68
C SER A 225 -19.29 6.49 20.77
N LEU A 226 -19.50 7.19 19.64
CA LEU A 226 -18.43 7.66 18.75
C LEU A 226 -17.55 8.70 19.44
N LEU A 227 -18.12 9.63 20.22
CA LEU A 227 -17.37 10.61 20.99
C LEU A 227 -16.45 9.92 22.02
N LEU A 228 -16.97 8.93 22.75
CA LEU A 228 -16.21 8.13 23.71
C LEU A 228 -15.10 7.31 23.04
N GLY A 229 -15.33 6.84 21.83
CA GLY A 229 -14.39 6.08 21.01
C GLY A 229 -13.54 6.92 20.04
N LEU A 230 -13.61 8.25 20.09
CA LEU A 230 -13.05 9.11 19.05
C LEU A 230 -11.52 9.03 19.00
N ARG A 231 -10.88 9.03 20.17
CA ARG A 231 -9.42 8.92 20.28
C ARG A 231 -8.88 7.60 19.69
N PRO A 232 -9.35 6.40 20.11
CA PRO A 232 -8.86 5.16 19.52
C PRO A 232 -9.21 5.01 18.04
N GLN A 233 -10.29 5.64 17.55
CA GLN A 233 -10.59 5.69 16.11
C GLN A 233 -9.59 6.55 15.33
N ILE A 234 -9.28 7.76 15.81
CA ILE A 234 -8.28 8.63 15.17
C ILE A 234 -6.90 7.95 15.20
N GLU A 235 -6.52 7.33 16.31
CA GLU A 235 -5.28 6.56 16.41
C GLU A 235 -5.24 5.39 15.42
N ALA A 236 -6.37 4.72 15.18
CA ALA A 236 -6.49 3.66 14.19
C ALA A 236 -6.41 4.18 12.75
N ASP A 237 -7.06 5.32 12.45
CA ASP A 237 -7.03 5.97 11.15
C ASP A 237 -5.61 6.42 10.78
N ILE A 238 -4.87 6.99 11.72
CA ILE A 238 -3.48 7.41 11.52
C ILE A 238 -2.57 6.19 11.32
N LYS A 239 -2.75 5.10 12.09
CA LYS A 239 -2.00 3.84 11.90
C LYS A 239 -2.29 3.17 10.56
N ALA A 240 -3.51 3.26 10.05
CA ALA A 240 -3.91 2.62 8.80
C ALA A 240 -3.26 3.29 7.57
N ASN A 241 -3.02 4.59 7.65
CA ASN A 241 -2.57 5.44 6.54
C ASN A 241 -1.04 5.66 6.47
N VAL A 242 -0.24 4.94 7.27
CA VAL A 242 1.23 5.07 7.23
C VAL A 242 1.76 4.72 5.83
N GLY A 243 2.32 5.72 5.15
CA GLY A 243 2.92 5.58 3.82
C GLY A 243 4.42 5.27 3.86
N PHE A 244 4.96 4.82 2.72
CA PHE A 244 6.41 4.65 2.53
C PHE A 244 7.18 5.96 2.74
N LEU A 245 6.61 7.08 2.28
CA LEU A 245 7.24 8.40 2.36
C LEU A 245 7.33 8.91 3.81
N ASP A 246 6.28 8.71 4.61
CA ASP A 246 6.30 9.10 6.03
C ASP A 246 7.37 8.31 6.81
N GLU A 247 7.56 7.04 6.47
CA GLU A 247 8.66 6.23 7.03
C GLU A 247 10.03 6.77 6.64
N LEU A 248 10.17 7.27 5.42
CA LEU A 248 11.42 7.84 4.93
C LEU A 248 11.70 9.18 5.60
N GLU A 249 10.70 10.03 5.80
CA GLU A 249 10.82 11.31 6.51
C GLU A 249 11.24 11.09 7.97
N VAL A 250 10.55 10.20 8.69
CA VAL A 250 10.93 9.84 10.08
C VAL A 250 12.34 9.25 10.14
N MET A 251 12.73 8.43 9.16
CA MET A 251 14.08 7.89 9.08
C MET A 251 15.11 9.01 8.84
N PHE A 252 14.81 9.97 7.96
CA PHE A 252 15.69 11.11 7.67
C PHE A 252 15.88 12.01 8.89
N ASP A 253 14.80 12.28 9.63
CA ASP A 253 14.85 13.00 10.91
C ASP A 253 15.71 12.25 11.94
N LEU A 254 15.53 10.93 12.03
CA LEU A 254 16.32 10.10 12.95
C LEU A 254 17.82 10.08 12.57
N LEU A 255 18.13 10.05 11.27
CA LEU A 255 19.49 10.11 10.73
C LEU A 255 20.16 11.47 10.98
N THR A 256 19.42 12.56 10.87
CA THR A 256 19.94 13.92 11.08
C THR A 256 20.11 14.27 12.55
N GLU A 257 19.27 13.71 13.43
CA GLU A 257 19.34 13.95 14.87
C GLU A 257 20.44 13.13 15.56
N SER A 258 20.74 11.93 15.05
CA SER A 258 21.74 11.02 15.63
C SER A 258 22.88 10.71 14.65
N GLY A 259 24.07 11.23 14.95
CA GLY A 259 25.29 10.89 14.22
C GLY A 259 25.66 9.41 14.28
N VAL A 260 25.19 8.67 15.30
CA VAL A 260 25.35 7.21 15.40
C VAL A 260 24.52 6.51 14.33
N SER A 261 23.29 6.96 14.13
CA SER A 261 22.39 6.42 13.10
C SER A 261 22.92 6.69 11.69
N ALA A 262 23.44 7.91 11.45
CA ALA A 262 24.07 8.26 10.18
C ALA A 262 25.32 7.41 9.89
N CYS A 263 26.11 7.09 10.92
CA CYS A 263 27.26 6.20 10.79
C CYS A 263 26.83 4.77 10.44
N ALA A 264 25.81 4.24 11.11
CA ALA A 264 25.26 2.91 10.83
C ALA A 264 24.72 2.81 9.38
N TRP A 265 23.94 3.81 8.94
CA TRP A 265 23.46 3.91 7.56
C TRP A 265 24.62 3.93 6.55
N SER A 266 25.66 4.72 6.83
CA SER A 266 26.83 4.81 5.95
C SER A 266 27.58 3.49 5.82
N ILE A 267 27.67 2.70 6.90
CA ILE A 267 28.28 1.37 6.89
C ILE A 267 27.49 0.42 5.99
N TRP A 268 26.16 0.38 6.13
CA TRP A 268 25.30 -0.45 5.28
C TRP A 268 25.32 -0.02 3.83
N PHE A 269 25.31 1.29 3.57
CA PHE A 269 25.42 1.84 2.22
C PHE A 269 26.72 1.43 1.54
N ILE A 270 27.86 1.61 2.21
CA ILE A 270 29.17 1.22 1.65
C ILE A 270 29.24 -0.30 1.43
N PHE A 271 28.67 -1.09 2.35
CA PHE A 271 28.62 -2.54 2.21
C PHE A 271 27.80 -2.98 0.98
N LEU A 272 26.59 -2.46 0.81
CA LEU A 272 25.73 -2.77 -0.34
C LEU A 272 26.32 -2.27 -1.65
N LEU A 273 26.85 -1.05 -1.65
CA LEU A 273 27.56 -0.49 -2.81
C LEU A 273 28.76 -1.35 -3.20
N GLY A 274 29.51 -1.86 -2.21
CA GLY A 274 30.62 -2.77 -2.42
C GLY A 274 30.20 -4.09 -3.07
N LEU A 275 29.07 -4.67 -2.63
CA LEU A 275 28.52 -5.89 -3.22
C LEU A 275 28.03 -5.68 -4.66
N GLU A 276 27.35 -4.57 -4.94
CA GLU A 276 26.87 -4.23 -6.29
C GLU A 276 28.03 -3.95 -7.26
N LEU A 277 29.08 -3.27 -6.80
CA LEU A 277 30.27 -3.00 -7.60
C LEU A 277 31.21 -4.19 -7.72
N PHE A 278 31.06 -5.23 -6.89
CA PHE A 278 31.96 -6.38 -6.86
C PHE A 278 32.11 -7.06 -8.23
N ILE A 279 31.00 -7.28 -8.94
CA ILE A 279 30.99 -7.91 -10.26
C ILE A 279 31.66 -7.01 -11.30
N LEU A 280 31.42 -5.69 -11.23
CA LEU A 280 32.00 -4.70 -12.13
C LEU A 280 33.52 -4.60 -11.94
N VAL A 281 33.98 -4.51 -10.69
CA VAL A 281 35.41 -4.46 -10.36
C VAL A 281 36.09 -5.77 -10.77
N SER A 282 35.49 -6.93 -10.47
CA SER A 282 36.02 -8.24 -10.90
C SER A 282 36.20 -8.30 -12.42
N LYS A 283 35.26 -7.72 -13.17
CA LYS A 283 35.32 -7.70 -14.64
C LYS A 283 36.41 -6.76 -15.19
N LEU A 284 36.68 -5.64 -14.52
CA LEU A 284 37.72 -4.69 -14.95
C LEU A 284 39.14 -5.26 -14.79
N TYR A 285 39.39 -6.03 -13.75
CA TYR A 285 40.71 -6.61 -13.44
C TYR A 285 40.97 -7.96 -14.12
N GLU A 286 39.98 -8.55 -14.79
CA GLU A 286 40.15 -9.84 -15.45
C GLU A 286 40.93 -9.75 -16.77
N THR A 287 41.73 -10.77 -17.02
CA THR A 287 42.44 -10.99 -18.28
C THR A 287 41.55 -11.78 -19.26
N GLU A 288 41.83 -11.63 -20.55
CA GLU A 288 41.11 -12.38 -21.60
C GLU A 288 41.23 -13.88 -21.38
N THR A 289 40.09 -14.58 -21.52
CA THR A 289 40.03 -16.04 -21.42
C THR A 289 39.96 -16.70 -22.80
N ASP A 290 40.28 -17.99 -22.86
CA ASP A 290 40.16 -18.78 -24.09
C ASP A 290 38.73 -18.77 -24.66
N TYR A 291 37.72 -18.62 -23.80
CA TYR A 291 36.34 -18.42 -24.20
C TYR A 291 36.16 -17.11 -24.99
N ASP A 292 36.71 -16.00 -24.51
CA ASP A 292 36.62 -14.69 -25.17
C ASP A 292 37.31 -14.71 -26.53
N ARG A 293 38.51 -15.33 -26.60
CA ARG A 293 39.26 -15.48 -27.84
C ARG A 293 38.54 -16.35 -28.87
N ARG A 294 37.91 -17.45 -28.44
CA ARG A 294 37.09 -18.27 -29.34
C ARG A 294 35.88 -17.51 -29.85
N MET A 295 35.25 -16.69 -29.02
CA MET A 295 34.12 -15.87 -29.43
C MET A 295 34.54 -14.82 -30.47
N GLN A 296 35.67 -14.14 -30.25
CA GLN A 296 36.27 -13.21 -31.22
C GLN A 296 36.61 -13.92 -32.54
N GLN A 297 37.24 -15.09 -32.48
CA GLN A 297 37.54 -15.89 -33.68
C GLN A 297 36.27 -16.29 -34.45
N GLN A 298 35.22 -16.73 -33.76
CA GLN A 298 33.94 -17.05 -34.40
C GLN A 298 33.32 -15.82 -35.05
N MET A 299 33.37 -14.66 -34.39
CA MET A 299 32.89 -13.40 -34.92
C MET A 299 33.67 -12.98 -36.19
N GLU A 300 35.00 -13.04 -36.17
CA GLU A 300 35.84 -12.72 -37.33
C GLU A 300 35.59 -13.67 -38.52
N LEU A 301 35.47 -14.98 -38.26
CA LEU A 301 35.16 -15.96 -39.30
C LEU A 301 33.78 -15.70 -39.92
N HIS A 302 32.80 -15.29 -39.11
CA HIS A 302 31.48 -14.90 -39.59
C HIS A 302 31.53 -13.65 -40.47
N TYR A 303 32.25 -12.61 -40.06
CA TYR A 303 32.41 -11.40 -40.89
C TYR A 303 33.09 -11.72 -42.23
N ARG A 304 34.19 -12.48 -42.21
CA ARG A 304 34.87 -12.89 -43.45
C ARG A 304 33.97 -13.69 -44.40
N ARG A 305 33.10 -14.56 -43.87
CA ARG A 305 32.12 -15.28 -44.69
C ARG A 305 31.11 -14.34 -45.32
N ILE A 306 30.63 -13.34 -44.57
CA ILE A 306 29.70 -12.33 -45.09
C ILE A 306 30.37 -11.51 -46.20
N ASP A 307 31.62 -11.10 -46.01
CA ASP A 307 32.36 -10.32 -47.01
C ASP A 307 32.61 -11.11 -48.31
N LEU A 308 32.98 -12.39 -48.19
CA LEU A 308 33.14 -13.28 -49.36
C LEU A 308 31.84 -13.50 -50.12
N LEU A 309 30.71 -13.66 -49.41
CA LEU A 309 29.40 -13.77 -50.04
C LEU A 309 28.99 -12.48 -50.76
N LYS A 310 29.36 -11.31 -50.20
CA LYS A 310 29.14 -10.02 -50.86
C LYS A 310 29.96 -9.88 -52.14
N GLN A 311 31.24 -10.29 -52.12
CA GLN A 311 32.11 -10.28 -53.30
C GLN A 311 31.66 -11.25 -54.40
N GLN A 312 30.96 -12.34 -54.06
CA GLN A 312 30.39 -13.28 -55.04
C GLN A 312 29.07 -12.80 -55.65
N ALA A 313 28.44 -11.79 -55.06
CA ALA A 313 27.17 -11.22 -55.52
C ALA A 313 27.35 -9.96 -56.40
N GLU A 314 28.56 -9.39 -56.45
CA GLU A 314 28.99 -8.31 -57.35
C GLU A 314 29.62 -8.89 -58.63
#